data_AF-A0A2M8PBG7-F1
#
_entry.id   AF-A0A2M8PBG7-F1
#
_cell.length_a   1.000
_cell.length_b   1.000
_cell.length_c   1.000
_cell.angle_alpha   90.00
_cell.angle_beta   90.00
_cell.angle_gamma   90.00
#
_symmetry.space_group_name_H-M   'P 1'
#
loop_
_entity.id
_entity.type
_entity.pdbx_description
1 polymer ?
#
loop_
_entity_poly.entity_id
_entity_poly.type
_entity_poly.pdbx_seq_one_letter_code
_entity_poly.pdbx_strand_id
1 'polypeptide(L)'
;MKQLSRLLLGALVLAALLVFPINAQAQMTTFEVTAVVNGCTIEITVNSSNTSRDYWVILEILDEDSDTLYAINEEEAYLPKTYSVTLTQSYSGTITIEYEVVDFVWGDIEEEVDCTVQAPLPVTVGVPCGPALTGVGQGLLVRPTPLYWAPRQNAASTIILDTVPNAKTYWVLGMDSTRSFYKIVIACKTYWVPADTLVPNPDNVWRSAPLPTRIVD
;
A
#
# COMPACT_ATOMS: atom_id res chain seq x y z
N MET A 1 36.98 -98.78 16.78
CA MET A 1 37.30 -98.08 18.05
C MET A 1 37.77 -96.67 17.72
N LYS A 2 37.11 -95.66 18.31
CA LYS A 2 37.54 -94.28 18.68
C LYS A 2 38.80 -93.74 17.96
N GLN A 3 38.82 -92.55 17.32
CA GLN A 3 38.42 -91.26 17.88
C GLN A 3 38.42 -90.17 16.79
N LEU A 4 37.58 -89.14 16.97
CA LEU A 4 37.58 -87.88 16.22
C LEU A 4 38.90 -87.12 16.40
N SER A 5 39.30 -86.35 15.39
CA SER A 5 39.92 -85.02 15.58
C SER A 5 39.74 -84.17 14.33
N ARG A 6 38.83 -83.18 14.45
CA ARG A 6 38.72 -82.00 13.58
C ARG A 6 39.80 -81.00 14.00
N LEU A 7 40.49 -80.38 13.05
CA LEU A 7 41.02 -79.02 13.25
C LEU A 7 40.81 -78.22 11.97
N LEU A 8 39.77 -77.38 12.00
CA LEU A 8 39.55 -76.27 11.06
C LEU A 8 40.62 -75.21 11.33
N LEU A 9 41.33 -74.79 10.28
CA LEU A 9 42.09 -73.55 10.27
C LEU A 9 41.11 -72.38 10.29
N GLY A 10 41.13 -71.60 11.37
CA GLY A 10 40.33 -70.39 11.54
C GLY A 10 40.86 -69.24 10.70
N ALA A 11 40.01 -68.72 9.80
CA ALA A 11 40.16 -67.38 9.27
C ALA A 11 39.63 -66.39 10.32
N LEU A 12 40.54 -65.62 10.91
CA LEU A 12 40.23 -64.53 11.82
C LEU A 12 39.65 -63.37 10.98
N VAL A 13 38.32 -63.28 10.88
CA VAL A 13 37.64 -62.09 10.33
C VAL A 13 37.65 -61.02 11.42
N LEU A 14 38.53 -60.04 11.26
CA LEU A 14 38.55 -58.83 12.07
C LEU A 14 37.37 -57.96 11.67
N ALA A 15 36.22 -58.14 12.32
CA ALA A 15 35.08 -57.24 12.18
C ALA A 15 35.41 -55.90 12.85
N ALA A 16 35.84 -54.92 12.05
CA ALA A 16 35.88 -53.53 12.49
C ALA A 16 34.43 -53.05 12.62
N LEU A 17 33.91 -53.02 13.86
CA LEU A 17 32.71 -52.26 14.20
C LEU A 17 33.03 -50.76 13.99
N LEU A 18 32.72 -50.24 12.82
CA LEU A 18 32.59 -48.80 12.59
C LEU A 18 31.31 -48.34 13.30
N VAL A 19 31.45 -47.96 14.57
CA VAL A 19 30.43 -47.19 15.28
C VAL A 19 30.52 -45.77 14.73
N PHE A 20 29.69 -45.44 13.74
CA PHE A 20 29.45 -44.05 13.39
C PHE A 20 28.58 -43.44 14.48
N PRO A 21 29.00 -42.37 15.17
CA PRO A 21 28.07 -41.60 15.97
C PRO A 21 27.06 -40.96 15.00
N ILE A 22 25.83 -41.47 14.99
CA ILE A 22 24.70 -40.78 14.37
C ILE A 22 24.36 -39.61 15.31
N ASN A 23 25.17 -38.55 15.27
CA ASN A 23 24.81 -37.25 15.82
C ASN A 23 23.91 -36.55 14.79
N ALA A 24 22.71 -37.07 14.58
CA ALA A 24 21.63 -36.31 13.97
C ALA A 24 21.04 -35.42 15.08
N GLN A 25 21.74 -34.35 15.45
CA GLN A 25 21.07 -33.28 16.19
C GLN A 25 20.05 -32.69 15.21
N ALA A 26 18.76 -32.82 15.52
CA ALA A 26 17.71 -32.09 14.82
C ALA A 26 18.07 -30.61 14.94
N GLN A 27 18.53 -30.01 13.83
CA GLN A 27 18.64 -28.56 13.76
C GLN A 27 17.21 -28.04 13.78
N MET A 28 16.84 -27.36 14.87
CA MET A 28 15.59 -26.62 14.92
C MET A 28 15.67 -25.54 13.84
N THR A 29 14.81 -25.63 12.84
CA THR A 29 14.62 -24.57 11.85
C THR A 29 14.06 -23.36 12.58
N THR A 30 14.81 -22.27 12.60
CA THR A 30 14.30 -20.98 13.09
C THR A 30 13.67 -20.22 11.92
N PHE A 31 12.53 -19.61 12.19
CA PHE A 31 11.84 -18.69 11.29
C PHE A 31 11.95 -17.27 11.83
N GLU A 32 12.03 -16.30 10.93
CA GLU A 32 11.98 -14.88 11.28
C GLU A 32 10.93 -14.23 10.39
N VAL A 33 9.93 -13.62 11.02
CA VAL A 33 8.88 -12.89 10.33
C VAL A 33 9.10 -11.40 10.54
N THR A 34 9.18 -10.66 9.43
CA THR A 34 9.26 -9.20 9.47
C THR A 34 8.04 -8.61 8.79
N ALA A 35 7.30 -7.78 9.52
CA ALA A 35 6.20 -6.99 8.99
C ALA A 35 6.62 -5.53 8.82
N VAL A 36 6.39 -4.97 7.63
CA VAL A 36 6.58 -3.54 7.34
C VAL A 36 5.26 -2.93 6.89
N VAL A 37 4.81 -1.91 7.60
CA VAL A 37 3.58 -1.17 7.28
C VAL A 37 3.94 0.10 6.51
N ASN A 38 3.48 0.22 5.27
CA ASN A 38 3.67 1.41 4.44
C ASN A 38 2.31 1.89 3.90
N GLY A 39 1.66 2.78 4.63
CA GLY A 39 0.29 3.20 4.33
C GLY A 39 -0.72 2.08 4.61
N CYS A 40 -1.48 1.65 3.60
CA CYS A 40 -2.43 0.54 3.68
C CYS A 40 -1.84 -0.80 3.22
N THR A 41 -0.54 -0.84 2.93
CA THR A 41 0.13 -2.07 2.51
C THR A 41 0.96 -2.63 3.66
N ILE A 42 0.75 -3.91 3.95
CA ILE A 42 1.52 -4.70 4.90
C ILE A 42 2.39 -5.65 4.07
N GLU A 43 3.71 -5.53 4.22
CA GLU A 43 4.67 -6.47 3.63
C GLU A 43 5.16 -7.42 4.72
N ILE A 44 4.92 -8.72 4.53
CA ILE A 44 5.28 -9.77 5.49
C ILE A 44 6.33 -10.65 4.82
N THR A 45 7.55 -10.64 5.36
CA THR A 45 8.64 -11.49 4.87
C THR A 45 8.86 -12.62 5.85
N VAL A 46 8.71 -13.86 5.37
CA VAL A 46 9.00 -15.07 6.13
C VAL A 46 10.36 -15.58 5.67
N ASN A 47 11.33 -15.60 6.59
CA ASN A 47 12.66 -16.16 6.37
C ASN A 47 12.77 -17.52 7.07
N SER A 48 13.47 -18.46 6.44
CA SER A 48 13.87 -19.73 7.06
C SER A 48 15.38 -19.87 7.03
N SER A 49 15.94 -20.37 8.12
CA SER A 49 17.35 -20.78 8.19
C SER A 49 17.67 -21.98 7.28
N ASN A 50 16.65 -22.66 6.75
CA ASN A 50 16.78 -23.82 5.86
C ASN A 50 16.04 -23.58 4.54
N THR A 51 16.80 -23.45 3.45
CA THR A 51 16.29 -23.09 2.11
C THR A 51 15.88 -24.28 1.25
N SER A 52 15.96 -25.52 1.75
CA SER A 52 15.86 -26.74 0.94
C SER A 52 14.56 -27.56 1.14
N ARG A 53 13.48 -26.93 1.60
CA ARG A 53 12.20 -27.61 1.86
C ARG A 53 11.01 -26.81 1.32
N ASP A 54 9.97 -27.55 0.96
CA ASP A 54 8.63 -27.01 0.72
C ASP A 54 7.96 -26.82 2.09
N TYR A 55 7.44 -25.62 2.34
CA TYR A 55 6.73 -25.27 3.58
C TYR A 55 5.26 -24.99 3.27
N TRP A 56 4.38 -25.26 4.23
CA TRP A 56 3.02 -24.72 4.18
C TRP A 56 2.98 -23.43 4.96
N VAL A 57 2.47 -22.37 4.35
CA VAL A 57 2.31 -21.06 5.01
C VAL A 57 0.84 -20.71 5.03
N ILE A 58 0.29 -20.64 6.24
CA ILE A 58 -1.01 -20.05 6.49
C ILE A 58 -0.75 -18.70 7.15
N LEU A 59 -1.40 -17.65 6.64
CA LEU A 59 -1.27 -16.30 7.13
C LEU A 59 -2.64 -15.66 7.22
N GLU A 60 -3.03 -15.27 8.41
CA GLU A 60 -4.28 -14.59 8.69
C GLU A 60 -4.01 -13.20 9.26
N ILE A 61 -4.76 -12.23 8.79
CA ILE A 61 -4.75 -10.86 9.29
C ILE A 61 -6.11 -10.64 9.91
N LEU A 62 -6.12 -10.40 11.22
CA LEU A 62 -7.32 -10.23 12.03
C LEU A 62 -7.47 -8.77 12.46
N ASP A 63 -8.71 -8.34 12.64
CA ASP A 63 -9.03 -7.06 13.28
C ASP A 63 -9.09 -7.18 14.81
N GLU A 64 -9.45 -6.07 15.49
CA GLU A 64 -9.51 -6.02 16.95
C GLU A 64 -10.61 -6.91 17.56
N ASP A 65 -11.59 -7.32 16.75
CA ASP A 65 -12.66 -8.24 17.12
C ASP A 65 -12.35 -9.69 16.71
N SER A 66 -11.12 -9.96 16.24
CA SER A 66 -10.66 -11.24 15.69
C SER A 66 -11.38 -11.66 14.38
N ASP A 67 -11.98 -10.71 13.66
CA ASP A 67 -12.54 -11.00 12.34
C ASP A 67 -11.41 -11.04 11.30
N THR A 68 -11.41 -12.08 10.46
CA THR A 68 -10.41 -12.25 9.40
C THR A 68 -10.57 -11.19 8.31
N LEU A 69 -9.66 -10.23 8.27
CA LEU A 69 -9.54 -9.22 7.22
C LEU A 69 -8.94 -9.79 5.94
N TYR A 70 -8.01 -10.73 6.09
CA TYR A 70 -7.30 -11.35 4.97
C TYR A 70 -6.71 -12.70 5.37
N ALA A 71 -6.73 -13.68 4.46
CA ALA A 71 -6.11 -14.98 4.68
C ALA A 71 -5.38 -15.46 3.42
N ILE A 72 -4.18 -16.00 3.60
CA ILE A 72 -3.42 -16.75 2.60
C ILE A 72 -3.25 -18.17 3.13
N ASN A 73 -3.47 -19.14 2.25
CA ASN A 73 -3.09 -20.53 2.49
C ASN A 73 -2.31 -21.00 1.27
N GLU A 74 -1.03 -21.30 1.45
CA GLU A 74 -0.16 -21.76 0.37
C GLU A 74 0.52 -23.08 0.74
N GLU A 75 0.20 -24.12 -0.03
CA GLU A 75 0.62 -25.50 0.25
C GLU A 75 2.05 -25.83 -0.24
N GLU A 76 2.81 -24.93 -0.87
CA GLU A 76 4.20 -25.19 -1.29
C GLU A 76 5.01 -23.88 -1.43
N ALA A 77 5.37 -23.26 -0.30
CA ALA A 77 6.15 -22.01 -0.29
C ALA A 77 7.66 -22.26 -0.22
N TYR A 78 8.41 -21.69 -1.16
CA TYR A 78 9.88 -21.57 -1.09
C TYR A 78 10.27 -20.30 -0.32
N LEU A 79 11.03 -20.46 0.76
CA LEU A 79 11.48 -19.34 1.61
C LEU A 79 12.94 -18.95 1.29
N PRO A 80 13.32 -17.65 1.41
CA PRO A 80 12.51 -16.55 1.92
C PRO A 80 11.45 -16.06 0.92
N LYS A 81 10.29 -15.67 1.43
CA LYS A 81 9.17 -15.16 0.62
C LYS A 81 8.53 -13.94 1.26
N THR A 82 8.17 -12.97 0.42
CA THR A 82 7.46 -11.76 0.83
C THR A 82 6.04 -11.80 0.32
N TYR A 83 5.08 -11.64 1.23
CA TYR A 83 3.66 -11.45 0.95
C TYR A 83 3.34 -9.97 1.06
N SER A 84 2.60 -9.43 0.09
CA SER A 84 2.15 -8.04 0.12
C SER A 84 0.63 -8.03 0.19
N VAL A 85 0.10 -7.45 1.26
CA VAL A 85 -1.34 -7.32 1.49
C VAL A 85 -1.71 -5.86 1.49
N THR A 86 -2.56 -5.45 0.55
CA THR A 86 -3.11 -4.09 0.53
C THR A 86 -4.53 -4.12 1.09
N LEU A 87 -4.74 -3.46 2.22
CA LEU A 87 -6.06 -3.26 2.79
C LEU A 87 -6.85 -2.31 1.89
N THR A 88 -8.00 -2.78 1.40
CA THR A 88 -8.86 -2.03 0.47
C THR A 88 -9.75 -1.01 1.16
N GLN A 89 -9.87 -1.09 2.49
CA GLN A 89 -10.65 -0.19 3.32
C GLN A 89 -9.74 0.51 4.33
N SER A 90 -10.04 1.77 4.63
CA SER A 90 -9.35 2.50 5.70
C SER A 90 -9.72 1.86 7.05
N TYR A 91 -8.81 1.10 7.63
CA TYR A 91 -8.96 0.48 8.94
C TYR A 91 -8.32 1.36 10.03
N SER A 92 -8.93 1.41 11.21
CA SER A 92 -8.47 2.16 12.37
C SER A 92 -8.60 1.27 13.60
N GLY A 93 -7.50 0.67 14.04
CA GLY A 93 -7.48 -0.24 15.17
C GLY A 93 -6.14 -0.95 15.26
N THR A 94 -6.05 -1.94 16.15
CA THR A 94 -4.97 -2.93 16.14
C THR A 94 -5.26 -3.98 15.09
N ILE A 95 -4.22 -4.40 14.38
CA ILE A 95 -4.27 -5.56 13.48
C ILE A 95 -3.38 -6.63 14.08
N THR A 96 -3.91 -7.84 14.21
CA THR A 96 -3.15 -9.02 14.63
C THR A 96 -2.82 -9.85 13.40
N ILE A 97 -1.55 -10.22 13.24
CA ILE A 97 -1.11 -11.13 12.18
C ILE A 97 -0.89 -12.48 12.86
N GLU A 98 -1.68 -13.47 12.48
CA GLU A 98 -1.46 -14.86 12.85
C GLU A 98 -0.80 -15.56 11.65
N TYR A 99 0.23 -16.35 11.91
CA TYR A 99 0.84 -17.16 10.86
C TYR A 99 1.16 -18.54 11.39
N GLU A 100 1.05 -19.53 10.52
CA GLU A 100 1.44 -20.90 10.78
C GLU A 100 2.39 -21.33 9.65
N VAL A 101 3.62 -21.73 10.01
CA VAL A 101 4.57 -22.31 9.07
C VAL A 101 4.77 -23.77 9.42
N VAL A 102 4.16 -24.66 8.64
CA VAL A 102 4.25 -26.10 8.86
C VAL A 102 5.40 -26.67 8.02
N ASP A 103 6.46 -27.15 8.69
CA ASP A 103 7.35 -28.17 8.12
C ASP A 103 6.70 -29.54 8.35
N PHE A 104 7.10 -30.57 7.61
CA PHE A 104 6.72 -31.97 7.82
C PHE A 104 7.07 -32.52 9.23
N VAL A 105 7.68 -31.69 10.08
CA VAL A 105 7.93 -31.93 11.49
C VAL A 105 7.01 -31.03 12.29
N TRP A 106 5.82 -31.55 12.60
CA TRP A 106 4.75 -30.96 13.43
C TRP A 106 5.28 -30.03 14.53
N GLY A 107 5.06 -28.72 14.37
CA GLY A 107 5.41 -27.70 15.33
C GLY A 107 4.75 -26.39 14.93
N ASP A 108 3.84 -25.91 15.78
CA ASP A 108 3.10 -24.67 15.56
C ASP A 108 3.91 -23.52 16.18
N ILE A 109 4.08 -22.43 15.44
CA ILE A 109 4.69 -21.19 15.93
C ILE A 109 3.65 -20.10 15.79
N GLU A 110 3.15 -19.60 16.92
CA GLU A 110 2.27 -18.44 17.00
C GLU A 110 3.11 -17.24 17.46
N GLU A 111 3.12 -16.15 16.69
CA GLU A 111 3.75 -14.88 17.05
C GLU A 111 2.79 -13.74 16.76
N GLU A 112 2.51 -12.93 17.77
CA GLU A 112 1.58 -11.79 17.70
C GLU A 112 2.36 -10.50 17.42
N VAL A 113 1.99 -9.78 16.36
CA VAL A 113 2.61 -8.50 15.98
C VAL A 113 1.58 -7.38 16.04
N ASP A 114 1.70 -6.50 17.03
CA ASP A 114 0.85 -5.32 17.18
C ASP A 114 1.19 -4.25 16.13
N CYS A 115 0.26 -4.00 15.20
CA CYS A 115 0.36 -2.89 14.25
C CYS A 115 -0.66 -1.80 14.58
N THR A 116 -0.21 -0.58 14.89
CA THR A 116 -1.09 0.60 14.97
C THR A 116 -1.10 1.33 13.63
N VAL A 117 -2.17 1.19 12.86
CA VAL A 117 -2.37 2.01 11.66
C VAL A 117 -2.96 3.36 12.10
N GLN A 118 -2.19 4.44 11.94
CA GLN A 118 -2.72 5.78 12.22
C GLN A 118 -3.80 6.09 11.18
N ALA A 119 -5.05 6.15 11.63
CA ALA A 119 -6.16 6.57 10.79
C ALA A 119 -5.82 7.88 10.07
N PRO A 120 -6.23 8.07 8.80
CA PRO A 120 -6.12 9.36 8.17
C PRO A 120 -6.79 10.39 9.09
N LEU A 121 -6.10 11.52 9.31
CA LEU A 121 -6.60 12.60 10.16
C LEU A 121 -8.08 12.84 9.84
N PRO A 122 -8.96 12.94 10.84
CA PRO A 122 -10.39 13.11 10.60
C PRO A 122 -10.55 14.24 9.60
N VAL A 123 -11.24 13.94 8.48
CA VAL A 123 -11.54 14.94 7.47
C VAL A 123 -12.48 15.92 8.15
N THR A 124 -11.92 16.97 8.73
CA THR A 124 -12.69 18.10 9.23
C THR A 124 -13.38 18.65 7.99
N VAL A 125 -14.67 18.38 7.85
CA VAL A 125 -15.51 19.02 6.84
C VAL A 125 -15.40 20.50 7.12
N GLY A 126 -14.54 21.19 6.36
CA GLY A 126 -14.39 22.63 6.48
C GLY A 126 -15.78 23.23 6.38
N VAL A 127 -16.10 24.17 7.27
CA VAL A 127 -17.32 24.98 7.17
C VAL A 127 -17.49 25.34 5.70
N PRO A 128 -18.61 24.97 5.04
CA PRO A 128 -18.76 25.17 3.60
C PRO A 128 -18.80 26.68 3.37
N CYS A 129 -17.65 27.26 3.06
CA CYS A 129 -17.54 28.63 2.61
C CYS A 129 -17.34 28.63 1.11
N GLY A 130 -18.01 29.56 0.43
CA GLY A 130 -17.99 29.68 -1.02
C GLY A 130 -19.26 29.16 -1.70
N PRO A 131 -19.30 29.28 -3.03
CA PRO A 131 -20.48 28.93 -3.82
C PRO A 131 -20.66 27.40 -3.91
N ALA A 132 -21.89 26.97 -4.21
CA ALA A 132 -22.16 25.57 -4.51
C ALA A 132 -21.30 25.08 -5.68
N LEU A 133 -20.68 23.90 -5.52
CA LEU A 133 -19.78 23.33 -6.52
C LEU A 133 -20.48 22.41 -7.53
N THR A 134 -21.81 22.41 -7.59
CA THR A 134 -22.57 21.62 -8.56
C THR A 134 -22.31 22.09 -9.99
N GLY A 135 -21.85 21.19 -10.85
CA GLY A 135 -21.54 21.46 -12.27
C GLY A 135 -20.33 22.39 -12.47
N VAL A 136 -19.47 22.49 -11.47
CA VAL A 136 -18.20 23.22 -11.53
C VAL A 136 -17.12 22.30 -12.13
N GLY A 137 -16.19 22.88 -12.88
CA GLY A 137 -15.05 22.18 -13.44
C GLY A 137 -13.73 22.62 -12.82
N GLN A 138 -12.63 22.05 -13.27
CA GLN A 138 -11.30 22.35 -12.77
C GLN A 138 -10.40 22.85 -13.91
N GLY A 139 -9.91 24.09 -13.77
CA GLY A 139 -9.10 24.77 -14.76
C GLY A 139 -7.67 24.98 -14.29
N LEU A 140 -6.73 24.68 -15.19
CA LEU A 140 -5.30 24.91 -15.02
C LEU A 140 -4.93 26.29 -15.59
N LEU A 141 -4.26 27.11 -14.78
CA LEU A 141 -3.71 28.38 -15.21
C LEU A 141 -2.45 28.16 -16.06
N VAL A 142 -2.45 28.64 -17.30
CA VAL A 142 -1.36 28.41 -18.27
C VAL A 142 -0.41 29.59 -18.44
N ARG A 143 -0.75 30.75 -17.90
CA ARG A 143 0.13 31.92 -17.86
C ARG A 143 -0.27 32.89 -16.75
N PRO A 144 0.65 33.76 -16.29
CA PRO A 144 0.33 34.75 -15.28
C PRO A 144 -0.81 35.68 -15.71
N THR A 145 -1.71 36.00 -14.79
CA THR A 145 -2.82 36.93 -15.03
C THR A 145 -3.22 37.68 -13.77
N PRO A 146 -3.63 38.96 -13.85
CA PRO A 146 -4.29 39.60 -12.72
C PRO A 146 -5.62 38.92 -12.41
N LEU A 147 -5.98 38.92 -11.13
CA LEU A 147 -7.35 38.66 -10.68
C LEU A 147 -8.22 39.86 -10.99
N TYR A 148 -9.44 39.61 -11.44
CA TYR A 148 -10.44 40.64 -11.68
C TYR A 148 -11.59 40.51 -10.67
N TRP A 149 -12.07 41.64 -10.15
CA TRP A 149 -13.24 41.65 -9.25
C TRP A 149 -14.59 41.72 -10.01
N ALA A 150 -14.55 41.97 -11.32
CA ALA A 150 -15.68 41.92 -12.25
C ALA A 150 -15.19 41.50 -13.65
N PRO A 151 -16.03 40.94 -14.55
CA PRO A 151 -15.61 40.41 -15.85
C PRO A 151 -15.39 41.52 -16.89
N ARG A 152 -14.44 42.43 -16.62
CA ARG A 152 -14.13 43.57 -17.49
C ARG A 152 -12.71 44.06 -17.26
N GLN A 153 -12.07 44.58 -18.31
CA GLN A 153 -10.64 44.88 -18.32
C GLN A 153 -10.20 45.92 -17.27
N ASN A 154 -11.06 46.87 -16.91
CA ASN A 154 -10.77 47.89 -15.90
C ASN A 154 -11.05 47.45 -14.45
N ALA A 155 -11.40 46.17 -14.23
CA ALA A 155 -11.58 45.58 -12.91
C ALA A 155 -10.39 44.72 -12.46
N ALA A 156 -9.24 44.84 -13.12
CA ALA A 156 -8.01 44.16 -12.71
C ALA A 156 -7.58 44.62 -11.30
N SER A 157 -7.19 43.67 -10.47
CA SER A 157 -6.53 43.91 -9.19
C SER A 157 -5.01 43.93 -9.36
N THR A 158 -4.30 44.31 -8.29
CA THR A 158 -2.84 44.19 -8.20
C THR A 158 -2.37 42.77 -7.90
N ILE A 159 -3.29 41.83 -7.62
CA ILE A 159 -2.96 40.44 -7.32
C ILE A 159 -2.81 39.68 -8.63
N ILE A 160 -1.60 39.14 -8.85
CA ILE A 160 -1.28 38.30 -10.00
C ILE A 160 -1.33 36.84 -9.58
N LEU A 161 -2.11 36.04 -10.31
CA LEU A 161 -1.99 34.59 -10.25
C LEU A 161 -0.79 34.19 -11.10
N ASP A 162 0.14 33.47 -10.49
CA ASP A 162 1.36 32.99 -11.14
C ASP A 162 1.30 31.47 -11.36
N THR A 163 2.10 30.99 -12.29
CA THR A 163 2.26 29.59 -12.71
C THR A 163 3.47 28.90 -12.08
N VAL A 164 4.23 29.58 -11.20
CA VAL A 164 5.48 29.09 -10.61
C VAL A 164 5.27 28.72 -9.12
N PRO A 165 5.92 27.66 -8.59
CA PRO A 165 6.78 26.67 -9.28
C PRO A 165 6.00 25.66 -10.13
N ASN A 166 4.70 25.50 -9.89
CA ASN A 166 3.80 24.66 -10.67
C ASN A 166 2.54 25.46 -11.03
N ALA A 167 1.98 25.18 -12.21
CA ALA A 167 0.74 25.78 -12.66
C ALA A 167 -0.38 25.51 -11.64
N LYS A 168 -1.10 26.57 -11.26
CA LYS A 168 -2.15 26.51 -10.24
C LYS A 168 -3.46 26.10 -10.88
N THR A 169 -4.20 25.27 -10.16
CA THR A 169 -5.53 24.81 -10.57
C THR A 169 -6.62 25.48 -9.73
N TYR A 170 -7.75 25.78 -10.37
CA TYR A 170 -8.86 26.50 -9.75
C TYR A 170 -10.19 25.85 -10.09
N TRP A 171 -11.14 25.93 -9.15
CA TRP A 171 -12.54 25.63 -9.41
C TRP A 171 -13.14 26.71 -10.32
N VAL A 172 -13.72 26.28 -11.44
CA VAL A 172 -14.30 27.15 -12.48
C VAL A 172 -15.82 27.01 -12.47
N LEU A 173 -16.52 28.08 -12.10
CA LEU A 173 -17.97 28.07 -11.97
C LEU A 173 -18.69 28.20 -13.31
N GLY A 174 -18.11 28.91 -14.27
CA GLY A 174 -18.73 29.29 -15.54
C GLY A 174 -18.07 30.52 -16.14
N MET A 175 -18.69 31.05 -17.20
CA MET A 175 -18.21 32.23 -17.92
C MET A 175 -19.11 33.45 -17.68
N ASP A 176 -18.60 34.63 -17.97
CA ASP A 176 -19.43 35.82 -18.09
C ASP A 176 -20.25 35.79 -19.39
N SER A 177 -21.26 36.65 -19.51
CA SER A 177 -22.13 36.72 -20.69
C SER A 177 -21.39 36.95 -22.02
N THR A 178 -20.21 37.60 -22.00
CA THR A 178 -19.39 37.82 -23.20
C THR A 178 -18.44 36.67 -23.52
N ARG A 179 -18.30 35.70 -22.61
CA ARG A 179 -17.33 34.59 -22.67
C ARG A 179 -15.87 35.05 -22.73
N SER A 180 -15.59 36.25 -22.22
CA SER A 180 -14.24 36.79 -22.14
C SER A 180 -13.54 36.43 -20.83
N PHE A 181 -14.30 36.04 -19.80
CA PHE A 181 -13.79 35.73 -18.47
C PHE A 181 -14.42 34.45 -17.91
N TYR A 182 -13.62 33.67 -17.17
CA TYR A 182 -14.09 32.61 -16.29
C TYR A 182 -14.23 33.12 -14.86
N LYS A 183 -15.28 32.68 -14.17
CA LYS A 183 -15.45 32.90 -12.72
C LYS A 183 -14.82 31.75 -11.95
N ILE A 184 -13.88 32.06 -11.07
CA ILE A 184 -13.13 31.07 -10.28
C ILE A 184 -13.33 31.26 -8.78
N VAL A 185 -13.07 30.19 -8.00
CA VAL A 185 -13.12 30.23 -6.53
C VAL A 185 -11.71 30.26 -5.94
N ILE A 186 -11.44 31.23 -5.07
CA ILE A 186 -10.21 31.35 -4.27
C ILE A 186 -10.59 31.71 -2.84
N ALA A 187 -10.11 30.95 -1.85
CA ALA A 187 -10.33 31.21 -0.43
C ALA A 187 -11.80 31.59 -0.10
N CYS A 188 -12.73 30.78 -0.59
CA CYS A 188 -14.18 30.94 -0.41
C CYS A 188 -14.81 32.20 -1.03
N LYS A 189 -14.07 32.94 -1.85
CA LYS A 189 -14.57 34.08 -2.64
C LYS A 189 -14.51 33.75 -4.13
N THR A 190 -15.25 34.51 -4.91
CA THR A 190 -15.25 34.38 -6.38
C THR A 190 -14.54 35.55 -7.03
N TYR A 191 -13.77 35.26 -8.05
CA TYR A 191 -13.05 36.24 -8.86
C TYR A 191 -13.15 35.88 -10.33
N TRP A 192 -12.67 36.76 -11.18
CA TRP A 192 -12.67 36.60 -12.63
C TRP A 192 -11.25 36.54 -13.16
N VAL A 193 -11.04 35.71 -14.18
CA VAL A 193 -9.79 35.65 -14.96
C VAL A 193 -10.11 35.58 -16.45
N PRO A 194 -9.26 36.11 -17.35
CA PRO A 194 -9.48 36.03 -18.78
C PRO A 194 -9.63 34.58 -19.25
N ALA A 195 -10.58 34.32 -20.15
CA ALA A 195 -10.95 32.96 -20.54
C ALA A 195 -9.77 32.17 -21.14
N ASP A 196 -8.87 32.87 -21.83
CA ASP A 196 -7.71 32.32 -22.51
C ASP A 196 -6.51 32.05 -21.57
N THR A 197 -6.65 32.34 -20.27
CA THR A 197 -5.62 32.02 -19.25
C THR A 197 -5.82 30.66 -18.59
N LEU A 198 -6.98 30.02 -18.81
CA LEU A 198 -7.32 28.71 -18.26
C LEU A 198 -7.50 27.67 -19.36
N VAL A 199 -7.05 26.45 -19.07
CA VAL A 199 -7.33 25.25 -19.87
C VAL A 199 -7.91 24.15 -18.98
N PRO A 200 -8.62 23.14 -19.54
CA PRO A 200 -9.01 21.95 -18.79
C PRO A 200 -7.82 21.32 -18.06
N ASN A 201 -7.99 20.92 -16.80
CA ASN A 201 -6.90 20.26 -16.08
C ASN A 201 -6.60 18.85 -16.64
N PRO A 202 -5.37 18.59 -17.11
CA PRO A 202 -4.98 17.30 -17.68
C PRO A 202 -4.78 16.17 -16.67
N ASP A 203 -4.76 16.45 -15.36
CA ASP A 203 -4.49 15.42 -14.35
C ASP A 203 -5.46 14.23 -14.43
N ASN A 204 -4.99 13.04 -14.07
CA ASN A 204 -5.74 11.78 -14.17
C ASN A 204 -7.10 11.78 -13.44
N VAL A 205 -7.25 12.60 -12.40
CA VAL A 205 -8.50 12.78 -11.65
C VAL A 205 -9.55 13.53 -12.49
N TRP A 206 -9.11 14.53 -13.26
CA TRP A 206 -9.98 15.43 -14.03
C TRP A 206 -10.08 15.08 -15.51
N ARG A 207 -9.10 14.34 -16.05
CA ARG A 207 -9.08 13.79 -17.42
C ARG A 207 -9.37 14.83 -18.51
N SER A 208 -8.87 16.05 -18.35
CA SER A 208 -9.15 17.17 -19.26
C SER A 208 -10.64 17.43 -19.49
N ALA A 209 -11.48 17.18 -18.47
CA ALA A 209 -12.91 17.47 -18.54
C ALA A 209 -13.14 18.93 -18.98
N PRO A 210 -14.04 19.21 -19.94
CA PRO A 210 -14.26 20.55 -20.45
C PRO A 210 -14.60 21.56 -19.34
N LEU A 211 -14.07 22.78 -19.49
CA LEU A 211 -14.44 23.87 -18.58
C LEU A 211 -15.92 24.25 -18.75
N PRO A 212 -16.65 24.60 -17.66
CA PRO A 212 -18.05 24.95 -17.77
C PRO A 212 -18.26 26.22 -18.60
N THR A 213 -19.10 26.13 -19.62
CA THR A 213 -19.46 27.26 -20.51
C THR A 213 -20.78 27.94 -20.14
N ARG A 214 -21.41 27.52 -19.02
CA ARG A 214 -22.63 28.17 -18.53
C ARG A 214 -22.33 29.60 -18.12
N ILE A 215 -23.29 30.50 -18.34
CA ILE A 215 -23.17 31.89 -17.95
C ILE A 215 -23.45 32.03 -16.45
N VAL A 216 -22.61 32.76 -15.74
CA VAL A 216 -22.72 33.05 -14.31
C VAL A 216 -22.54 34.55 -14.07
N ASP A 217 -23.28 35.10 -13.12
CA ASP A 217 -23.22 36.52 -12.72
C ASP A 217 -22.43 36.67 -11.41
#